data_AF-A0A2H5WT67-F1
#
_entry.id   AF-A0A2H5WT67-F1
#
_cell.length_a   1.000
_cell.length_b   1.000
_cell.length_c   1.000
_cell.angle_alpha   90.00
_cell.angle_beta   90.00
_cell.angle_gamma   90.00
#
_symmetry.space_group_name_H-M   'P 1'
#
loop_
_entity.id
_entity.type
_entity.pdbx_description
1 polymer ?
#
loop_
_entity_poly.entity_id
_entity_poly.type
_entity_poly.pdbx_seq_one_letter_code
_entity_poly.pdbx_strand_id
1 'polypeptide(L)' 'MRWRMHKRTEQKEDGRLIHYYTFTSVEPSSPSGSSGESDKTVSSDSPKRTEPPNG' A
#
# COMPACT_ATOMS: atom_id res chain seq x y z
N MET A 1 16.57 11.56 -11.60
CA MET A 1 15.81 10.31 -11.87
C MET A 1 15.34 9.74 -10.54
N ARG A 2 14.08 9.33 -10.42
CA ARG A 2 13.54 8.70 -9.20
C ARG A 2 13.18 7.25 -9.52
N TRP A 3 13.34 6.33 -8.57
CA TRP A 3 12.96 4.92 -8.70
C TRP A 3 11.77 4.64 -7.80
N ARG A 4 10.81 3.84 -8.28
CA ARG A 4 9.76 3.24 -7.45
C ARG A 4 10.15 1.81 -7.16
N MET A 5 10.05 1.43 -5.89
CA MET A 5 10.28 0.06 -5.43
C MET A 5 8.91 -0.57 -5.14
N HIS A 6 8.63 -1.71 -5.76
CA HIS A 6 7.48 -2.54 -5.43
C HIS A 6 7.95 -3.78 -4.67
N LYS A 7 7.31 -4.07 -3.54
CA LYS A 7 7.55 -5.26 -2.73
C LYS A 7 6.32 -6.17 -2.81
N ARG A 8 6.52 -7.44 -3.16
CA ARG A 8 5.53 -8.50 -2.95
C ARG A 8 6.13 -9.58 -2.05
N THR A 9 5.29 -10.21 -1.24
CA THR A 9 5.69 -11.32 -0.38
C THR A 9 4.82 -12.53 -0.70
N GLU A 10 5.43 -13.69 -0.85
CA GLU A 10 4.76 -14.96 -1.05
C GLU A 10 5.07 -15.88 0.13
N GLN A 11 4.04 -16.49 0.72
CA GLN A 11 4.20 -17.52 1.74
C GLN A 11 4.10 -18.89 1.07
N LYS A 12 5.12 -19.73 1.27
CA LYS A 12 5.15 -21.10 0.78
C LYS A 12 4.46 -22.04 1.77
N GLU A 13 4.14 -23.25 1.30
CA GLU A 13 3.49 -24.30 2.08
C GLU A 13 4.31 -24.70 3.32
N ASP A 14 5.64 -24.66 3.22
CA ASP A 14 6.57 -24.90 4.33
C ASP A 14 6.71 -23.72 5.31
N GLY A 15 5.89 -22.68 5.16
CA GLY A 15 5.88 -21.49 6.02
C GLY A 15 6.97 -20.46 5.70
N ARG A 16 7.87 -20.71 4.74
CA ARG A 16 8.88 -19.73 4.36
C ARG A 16 8.24 -18.56 3.62
N LEU A 17 8.73 -17.35 3.91
CA LEU A 17 8.38 -16.14 3.19
C LEU A 17 9.43 -15.85 2.12
N ILE A 18 8.98 -15.64 0.89
CA ILE A 18 9.81 -15.14 -0.21
C ILE A 18 9.45 -13.68 -0.46
N HIS A 19 10.45 -12.80 -0.38
CA HIS A 19 10.29 -11.38 -0.70
C HIS A 19 10.83 -11.12 -2.10
N TYR A 20 10.00 -10.50 -2.94
CA TYR A 20 10.40 -10.05 -4.26
C TYR A 20 10.39 -8.53 -4.31
N TYR A 21 11.42 -7.97 -4.94
CA TYR A 21 11.62 -6.55 -5.08
C TYR A 21 11.78 -6.21 -6.56
N THR A 22 10.96 -5.27 -7.04
CA THR A 22 11.03 -4.76 -8.41
C THR A 22 11.27 -3.26 -8.37
N PHE A 23 12.23 -2.79 -9.17
CA PHE A 23 12.54 -1.38 -9.32
C PHE A 23 12.06 -0.90 -10.69
N THR A 24 11.26 0.15 -10.71
CA THR A 24 10.82 0.80 -11.94
C THR A 24 11.30 2.24 -11.96
N SER A 25 11.81 2.67 -13.12
CA SER A 25 12.18 4.07 -13.32
C SER A 25 10.91 4.92 -13.29
N VAL A 26 10.98 6.06 -12.62
CA VAL A 26 9.95 7.09 -12.70
C VAL A 26 10.44 8.11 -13.70
N GLU A 27 9.83 8.10 -14.88
CA GLU A 27 9.96 9.21 -15.81
C GLU A 27 9.39 10.46 -15.13
N PRO A 28 10.09 11.60 -15.16
CA PRO A 28 9.54 12.85 -14.63
C PRO A 28 8.26 13.18 -15.40
N SER A 29 7.11 12.94 -14.77
CA SER A 29 5.84 13.45 -15.29
C SER A 29 5.95 14.97 -15.37
N SER A 30 5.90 15.51 -16.59
CA SER A 30 5.69 16.93 -16.82
C SER A 30 4.52 17.40 -15.95
N PRO A 31 4.61 18.56 -15.29
CA PRO A 31 3.52 19.05 -14.45
C PRO A 31 2.33 19.42 -15.34
N SER A 32 1.48 18.44 -15.67
CA SER A 32 0.14 18.71 -16.18
C SER A 32 -0.71 19.19 -15.01
N GLY A 33 -1.23 20.41 -15.14
CA GLY A 33 -1.98 21.13 -14.12
C GLY A 33 -3.14 20.33 -13.50
N SER A 34 -3.47 20.77 -12.29
CA SER A 34 -4.58 20.36 -11.42
C SER A 34 -5.93 20.20 -12.12
N SER A 35 -6.66 19.14 -11.76
CA SER A 35 -8.05 19.18 -11.24
C SER A 35 -8.70 17.80 -11.38
N GLY A 36 -9.21 17.26 -10.29
CA GLY A 36 -10.02 16.04 -10.31
C GLY A 36 -9.84 15.20 -9.06
N GLU A 37 -10.57 15.56 -8.01
CA GLU A 37 -10.87 14.65 -6.91
C GLU A 37 -11.47 13.35 -7.46
N SER A 38 -10.88 12.22 -7.07
CA SER A 38 -11.51 10.90 -7.09
C SER A 38 -10.73 10.02 -6.11
N ASP A 39 -11.08 10.23 -4.85
CA ASP A 39 -11.33 9.17 -3.87
C ASP A 39 -10.27 8.05 -3.81
N LYS A 40 -9.15 8.35 -3.14
CA LYS A 40 -8.51 7.31 -2.33
C LYS A 40 -9.28 7.21 -1.03
N THR A 41 -10.36 6.43 -1.01
CA THR A 41 -10.89 5.88 0.24
C THR A 41 -9.82 4.94 0.79
N VAL A 42 -8.87 5.52 1.53
CA VAL A 42 -8.11 4.79 2.52
C VAL A 42 -9.11 4.49 3.64
N SER A 43 -9.82 3.36 3.55
CA SER A 43 -10.46 2.81 4.74
C SER A 43 -9.35 2.30 5.63
N SER A 44 -8.85 3.22 6.46
CA SER A 44 -8.05 2.92 7.64
C SER A 44 -8.85 1.96 8.51
N ASP A 45 -8.52 0.66 8.43
CA ASP A 45 -8.97 -0.34 9.40
C ASP A 45 -8.36 0.03 10.75
N SER A 46 -9.09 0.87 11.48
CA SER A 46 -8.80 1.19 12.87
C SER A 46 -9.40 0.05 13.69
N PRO A 47 -8.62 -0.69 14.49
CA PRO A 47 -9.19 -1.73 15.33
C PRO A 47 -10.16 -1.08 16.32
N LYS A 48 -11.45 -1.37 16.13
CA LYS A 48 -12.54 -0.95 16.99
C LYS A 48 -12.27 -1.51 18.39
N ARG A 49 -11.91 -0.64 19.33
CA ARG A 49 -11.78 -0.99 20.76
C ARG A 49 -13.14 -1.47 21.26
N THR A 50 -13.31 -2.78 21.40
CA THR A 50 -14.51 -3.39 21.99
C THR A 50 -14.53 -3.07 23.48
N GLU A 51 -15.48 -2.24 23.90
CA GLU A 51 -15.80 -2.04 25.32
C GLU A 51 -16.60 -3.26 25.81
N PRO A 52 -16.28 -3.85 26.98
CA PRO A 52 -17.04 -4.97 27.51
C PRO A 52 -18.42 -4.49 28.01
N PRO A 53 -19.47 -5.33 27.92
CA PRO A 53 -20.80 -4.97 28.40
C PRO A 53 -20.76 -4.89 29.94
N ASN A 54 -21.06 -3.71 30.48
CA ASN A 54 -21.36 -3.59 31.90
C ASN A 54 -22.77 -4.13 32.13
N GLY A 55 -22.89 -5.02 33.12
CA GLY A 55 -24.12 -5.71 33.49
C GLY A 55 -25.23 -4.83 34.06
#